data_AF-A0A9D6LTU6-F1
#
_entry.id   AF-A0A9D6LTU6-F1
#
_cell.length_a   1.000
_cell.length_b   1.000
_cell.length_c   1.000
_cell.angle_alpha   90.00
_cell.angle_beta   90.00
_cell.angle_gamma   90.00
#
_symmetry.space_group_name_H-M   'P 1'
#
loop_
_entity.id
_entity.type
_entity.pdbx_description
1 polymer ?
#
loop_
_entity_poly.entity_id
_entity_poly.type
_entity_poly.pdbx_seq_one_letter_code
_entity_poly.pdbx_strand_id
1 'polypeptide(L)'
;MPRAFRNWPLLLLGIATVGSSPAAPDTPPLTPSEASTLVRGSQVFRRPKTVEILAGGRMPTNITRVHYLVLRNLALIQFTIEGAVAEVHLTAAGRLAAQSWKRSYTGSYGSSDLWHLSIAERALLEVLSIHHVRDDGAVCDFAWKWVPDKIGRALQLSEAVHKATAHFTRGARGWRPLEEGPEGLRVCLEESKWSQ
;
A
#
# COMPACT_ATOMS: atom_id res chain seq x y z
N MET A 1 -9.64 76.59 -50.10
CA MET A 1 -9.03 76.03 -51.35
C MET A 1 -7.60 75.61 -51.02
N PRO A 2 -7.02 74.56 -51.63
CA PRO A 2 -7.52 73.20 -51.84
C PRO A 2 -6.48 72.09 -51.46
N ARG A 3 -6.95 70.83 -51.43
CA ARG A 3 -6.24 69.55 -51.74
C ARG A 3 -5.21 69.01 -50.71
N ALA A 4 -5.53 67.93 -50.01
CA ALA A 4 -5.59 66.51 -50.44
C ALA A 4 -4.21 65.79 -50.39
N PHE A 5 -4.02 64.99 -49.34
CA PHE A 5 -3.11 63.83 -49.31
C PHE A 5 -4.02 62.61 -49.06
N ARG A 6 -4.38 61.79 -50.05
CA ARG A 6 -3.60 60.90 -50.94
C ARG A 6 -3.07 59.66 -50.21
N ASN A 7 -3.95 58.66 -50.18
CA ASN A 7 -3.78 57.22 -50.39
C ASN A 7 -2.66 56.44 -49.66
N TRP A 8 -3.16 55.42 -48.93
CA TRP A 8 -2.57 54.17 -48.43
C TRP A 8 -1.42 53.54 -49.23
N PRO A 9 -0.66 52.65 -48.55
CA PRO A 9 -0.69 51.26 -48.96
C PRO A 9 -1.01 50.27 -47.81
N LEU A 10 -2.02 49.44 -48.09
CA LEU A 10 -2.10 47.98 -47.87
C LEU A 10 -1.29 47.39 -46.71
N LEU A 11 -1.96 47.21 -45.57
CA LEU A 11 -1.59 46.22 -44.57
C LEU A 11 -1.94 44.82 -45.10
N LEU A 12 -0.90 43.99 -45.27
CA LEU A 12 -1.00 42.57 -45.60
C LEU A 12 -1.87 41.85 -44.56
N LEU A 13 -3.01 41.33 -44.99
CA LEU A 13 -3.74 40.28 -44.28
C LEU A 13 -2.85 39.03 -44.28
N GLY A 14 -2.10 38.83 -43.20
CA GLY A 14 -1.56 37.52 -42.87
C GLY A 14 -2.73 36.61 -42.48
N ILE A 15 -3.11 35.72 -43.38
CA ILE A 15 -4.00 34.60 -43.07
C ILE A 15 -3.20 33.71 -42.11
N ALA A 16 -3.46 33.85 -40.81
CA ALA A 16 -3.05 32.85 -39.84
C ALA A 16 -3.78 31.56 -40.19
N THR A 17 -3.08 30.64 -40.82
CA THR A 17 -3.50 29.26 -40.93
C THR A 17 -3.71 28.76 -39.50
N VAL A 18 -4.98 28.60 -39.11
CA VAL A 18 -5.35 27.82 -37.94
C VAL A 18 -4.92 26.40 -38.25
N GLY A 19 -3.67 26.08 -37.90
CA GLY A 19 -3.17 24.73 -37.88
C GLY A 19 -4.02 24.00 -36.87
N SER A 20 -5.01 23.26 -37.37
CA SER A 20 -5.71 22.23 -36.61
C SER A 20 -4.63 21.29 -36.09
N SER A 21 -4.27 21.48 -34.82
CA SER A 21 -3.37 20.58 -34.10
C SER A 21 -3.90 19.17 -34.29
N PRO A 22 -3.07 18.20 -34.74
CA PRO A 22 -3.53 16.83 -34.87
C PRO A 22 -4.11 16.40 -33.51
N ALA A 23 -5.37 15.97 -33.52
CA ALA A 23 -6.00 15.41 -32.35
C ALA A 23 -5.04 14.37 -31.76
N ALA A 24 -4.65 14.55 -30.50
CA ALA A 24 -3.86 13.56 -29.80
C ALA A 24 -4.55 12.21 -29.98
N PRO A 25 -3.80 11.12 -30.25
CA PRO A 25 -4.41 9.81 -30.41
C PRO A 25 -5.34 9.54 -29.23
N ASP A 26 -6.58 9.11 -29.50
CA ASP A 26 -7.58 8.75 -28.50
C ASP A 26 -7.01 7.63 -27.64
N THR A 27 -6.30 8.01 -26.58
CA THR A 27 -5.54 7.09 -25.77
C THR A 27 -6.52 6.55 -24.72
N PRO A 28 -6.73 5.22 -24.59
CA PRO A 28 -7.85 4.70 -23.83
C PRO A 28 -7.75 5.05 -22.34
N PRO A 29 -8.86 5.45 -21.68
CA PRO A 29 -8.87 5.82 -20.28
C PRO A 29 -8.48 4.64 -19.38
N LEU A 30 -7.88 4.92 -18.21
CA LEU A 30 -7.66 3.92 -17.17
C LEU A 30 -8.99 3.20 -16.83
N THR A 31 -9.00 1.88 -16.97
CA THR A 31 -10.18 1.05 -16.69
C THR A 31 -10.18 0.56 -15.24
N PRO A 32 -11.35 0.19 -14.67
CA PRO A 32 -11.42 -0.41 -13.33
C PRO A 32 -10.59 -1.70 -13.18
N SER A 33 -10.52 -2.52 -14.23
CA SER A 33 -9.74 -3.77 -14.23
C SER A 33 -8.23 -3.49 -14.19
N GLU A 34 -7.79 -2.51 -14.97
CA GLU A 34 -6.40 -2.08 -14.99
C GLU A 34 -6.02 -1.41 -13.67
N ALA A 35 -6.84 -0.49 -13.16
CA ALA A 35 -6.65 0.14 -11.85
C ALA A 35 -6.55 -0.91 -10.74
N SER A 36 -7.45 -1.90 -10.71
CA SER A 36 -7.42 -3.00 -9.74
C SER A 36 -6.11 -3.78 -9.80
N THR A 37 -5.61 -4.04 -11.01
CA THR A 37 -4.34 -4.74 -11.23
C THR A 37 -3.16 -3.92 -10.72
N LEU A 38 -3.13 -2.62 -11.01
CA LEU A 38 -2.08 -1.72 -10.55
C LEU A 38 -2.10 -1.54 -9.03
N VAL A 39 -3.28 -1.40 -8.41
CA VAL A 39 -3.41 -1.31 -6.93
C VAL A 39 -2.89 -2.59 -6.27
N ARG A 40 -3.35 -3.77 -6.71
CA ARG A 40 -2.90 -5.07 -6.18
C ARG A 40 -1.39 -5.30 -6.44
N GLY A 41 -0.88 -4.76 -7.54
CA GLY A 41 0.53 -4.83 -7.90
C GLY A 41 1.44 -3.93 -7.06
N SER A 42 0.90 -2.92 -6.40
CA SER A 42 1.69 -1.93 -5.66
C SER A 42 2.39 -2.53 -4.44
N GLN A 43 3.58 -2.02 -4.11
CA GLN A 43 4.36 -2.47 -2.96
C GLN A 43 3.60 -2.30 -1.64
N VAL A 44 2.83 -1.22 -1.51
CA VAL A 44 2.00 -0.94 -0.33
C VAL A 44 0.95 -2.03 -0.14
N PHE A 45 0.24 -2.41 -1.21
CA PHE A 45 -0.80 -3.42 -1.13
C PHE A 45 -0.26 -4.82 -0.85
N ARG A 46 0.95 -5.13 -1.37
CA ARG A 46 1.65 -6.39 -1.14
C ARG A 46 2.27 -6.52 0.25
N ARG A 47 2.38 -5.45 1.03
CA ARG A 47 2.99 -5.50 2.37
C ARG A 47 1.99 -6.10 3.37
N PRO A 48 2.28 -7.28 3.95
CA PRO A 48 1.42 -7.87 4.96
C PRO A 48 1.45 -7.07 6.26
N LYS A 49 0.42 -7.25 7.08
CA LYS A 49 0.43 -6.84 8.48
C LYS A 49 1.18 -7.88 9.28
N THR A 50 2.18 -7.45 10.05
CA THR A 50 3.04 -8.37 10.80
C THR A 50 2.99 -8.12 12.30
N VAL A 51 3.31 -9.16 13.08
CA VAL A 51 3.66 -9.04 14.50
C VAL A 51 5.05 -9.60 14.74
N GLU A 52 5.71 -9.06 15.76
CA GLU A 52 7.07 -9.45 16.13
C GLU A 52 7.05 -10.31 17.39
N ILE A 53 7.78 -11.43 17.36
CA ILE A 53 8.02 -12.25 18.55
C ILE A 53 9.49 -12.56 18.73
N LEU A 54 9.90 -12.63 19.98
CA LEU A 54 11.16 -13.15 20.42
C LEU A 54 10.99 -14.65 20.67
N ALA A 55 11.73 -15.48 19.95
CA ALA A 55 11.82 -16.91 20.24
C ALA A 55 13.31 -17.29 20.37
N GLY A 56 13.64 -18.10 21.37
CA GLY A 56 15.03 -18.33 21.81
C GLY A 56 15.60 -17.21 22.67
N GLY A 57 14.75 -16.30 23.18
CA GLY A 57 15.13 -15.21 24.06
C GLY A 57 14.41 -15.26 25.42
N ARG A 58 14.92 -14.46 26.36
CA ARG A 58 14.39 -14.29 27.72
C ARG A 58 13.49 -13.06 27.80
N MET A 59 12.37 -13.18 28.48
CA MET A 59 11.47 -12.07 28.80
C MET A 59 10.93 -12.17 30.23
N PRO A 60 10.40 -11.09 30.81
CA PRO A 60 9.72 -11.17 32.11
C PRO A 60 8.56 -12.17 32.08
N THR A 61 8.33 -12.86 33.19
CA THR A 61 7.22 -13.84 33.31
C THR A 61 5.83 -13.24 33.19
N ASN A 62 5.69 -11.93 33.43
CA ASN A 62 4.45 -11.19 33.19
C ASN A 62 4.27 -10.89 31.68
N ILE A 63 4.04 -11.94 30.89
CA ILE A 63 3.83 -11.84 29.44
C ILE A 63 2.41 -11.30 29.19
N THR A 64 2.30 -9.99 29.03
CA THR A 64 1.01 -9.29 28.79
C THR A 64 0.70 -9.09 27.30
N ARG A 65 1.69 -9.28 26.43
CA ARG A 65 1.54 -9.10 24.98
C ARG A 65 0.62 -10.19 24.40
N VAL A 66 -0.56 -9.79 23.94
CA VAL A 66 -1.64 -10.67 23.45
C VAL A 66 -1.15 -11.69 22.42
N HIS A 67 -0.25 -11.32 21.51
CA HIS A 67 0.26 -12.24 20.49
C HIS A 67 1.03 -13.42 21.06
N TYR A 68 1.75 -13.28 22.16
CA TYR A 68 2.40 -14.43 22.81
C TYR A 68 1.38 -15.39 23.41
N LEU A 69 0.32 -14.87 24.02
CA LEU A 69 -0.76 -15.69 24.58
C LEU A 69 -1.50 -16.45 23.47
N VAL A 70 -1.81 -15.77 22.37
CA VAL A 70 -2.45 -16.39 21.20
C VAL A 70 -1.58 -17.47 20.58
N LEU A 71 -0.28 -17.20 20.36
CA LEU A 71 0.64 -18.18 19.79
C LEU A 71 0.84 -19.39 20.70
N ARG A 72 0.82 -19.20 22.03
CA ARG A 72 0.83 -20.30 23.00
C ARG A 72 -0.45 -21.12 22.91
N ASN A 73 -1.62 -20.48 22.83
CA ASN A 73 -2.91 -21.16 22.71
C ASN A 73 -3.03 -21.92 21.38
N LEU A 74 -2.38 -21.44 20.32
CA LEU A 74 -2.24 -22.14 19.04
C LEU A 74 -1.16 -23.25 19.05
N ALA A 75 -0.53 -23.50 20.20
CA ALA A 75 0.58 -24.43 20.38
C ALA A 75 1.77 -24.19 19.43
N LEU A 76 1.99 -22.94 19.01
CA LEU A 76 3.12 -22.55 18.16
C LEU A 76 4.36 -22.19 19.00
N ILE A 77 4.13 -21.67 20.20
CA ILE A 77 5.19 -21.39 21.17
C ILE A 77 4.88 -22.02 22.52
N GLN A 78 5.90 -22.19 23.33
CA GLN A 78 5.80 -22.58 24.74
C GLN A 78 6.71 -21.70 25.59
N PHE A 79 6.39 -21.61 26.87
CA PHE A 79 7.20 -20.88 27.85
C PHE A 79 7.84 -21.85 28.82
N THR A 80 9.13 -21.67 29.07
CA THR A 80 9.83 -22.25 30.22
C THR A 80 10.02 -21.13 31.23
N ILE A 81 9.52 -21.31 32.46
CA ILE A 81 9.56 -20.27 33.49
C ILE A 81 10.62 -20.64 34.54
N GLU A 82 11.58 -19.75 34.73
CA GLU A 82 12.63 -19.84 35.75
C GLU A 82 12.64 -18.56 36.58
N GLY A 83 12.01 -18.61 37.76
CA GLY A 83 11.87 -17.45 38.64
C GLY A 83 11.06 -16.32 37.98
N ALA A 84 11.70 -15.15 37.80
CA ALA A 84 11.08 -13.97 37.18
C ALA A 84 11.27 -13.91 35.65
N VAL A 85 11.91 -14.93 35.06
CA VAL A 85 12.23 -14.98 33.63
C VAL A 85 11.45 -16.12 32.96
N ALA A 86 10.87 -15.81 31.80
CA ALA A 86 10.29 -16.78 30.88
C ALA A 86 11.15 -16.86 29.60
N GLU A 87 11.52 -18.06 29.22
CA GLU A 87 12.13 -18.35 27.92
C GLU A 87 11.06 -18.80 26.94
N VAL A 88 11.04 -18.19 25.76
CA VAL A 88 10.07 -18.51 24.71
C VAL A 88 10.69 -19.45 23.71
N HIS A 89 10.07 -20.61 23.51
CA HIS A 89 10.54 -21.65 22.61
C HIS A 89 9.51 -21.94 21.52
N LEU A 90 9.97 -22.16 20.28
CA LEU A 90 9.11 -22.68 19.23
C LEU A 90 8.81 -24.16 19.49
N THR A 91 7.54 -24.56 19.43
CA THR A 91 7.15 -25.98 19.43
C THR A 91 7.51 -26.64 18.11
N ALA A 92 7.27 -27.95 17.95
CA ALA A 92 7.41 -28.60 16.65
C ALA A 92 6.50 -27.97 15.57
N ALA A 93 5.24 -27.66 15.92
CA ALA A 93 4.31 -26.95 15.05
C ALA A 93 4.77 -25.51 14.78
N GLY A 94 5.31 -24.82 15.79
CA GLY A 94 5.91 -23.50 15.65
C GLY A 94 7.07 -23.46 14.68
N ARG A 95 7.98 -24.44 14.74
CA ARG A 95 9.12 -24.54 13.81
C ARG A 95 8.68 -24.76 12.37
N LEU A 96 7.62 -25.55 12.15
CA LEU A 96 7.04 -25.73 10.81
C LEU A 96 6.42 -24.42 10.32
N ALA A 97 5.64 -23.73 11.14
CA ALA A 97 5.07 -22.43 10.78
C ALA A 97 6.14 -21.37 10.50
N ALA A 98 7.23 -21.37 11.28
CA ALA A 98 8.34 -20.45 11.17
C ALA A 98 9.11 -20.53 9.84
N GLN A 99 8.92 -21.57 9.04
CA GLN A 99 9.46 -21.64 7.67
C GLN A 99 8.93 -20.51 6.78
N SER A 100 7.73 -20.00 7.06
CA SER A 100 7.12 -18.87 6.36
C SER A 100 7.39 -17.52 7.02
N TRP A 101 8.01 -17.49 8.20
CA TRP A 101 8.24 -16.28 8.97
C TRP A 101 9.58 -15.64 8.60
N LYS A 102 9.66 -14.31 8.66
CA LYS A 102 10.91 -13.61 8.41
C LYS A 102 11.69 -13.50 9.72
N ARG A 103 12.91 -14.03 9.74
CA ARG A 103 13.83 -13.90 10.88
C ARG A 103 14.68 -12.65 10.73
N SER A 104 14.85 -11.92 11.82
CA SER A 104 15.80 -10.81 11.97
C SER A 104 16.63 -11.04 13.22
N TYR A 105 17.90 -10.63 13.17
CA TYR A 105 18.82 -10.79 14.29
C TYR A 105 18.94 -9.48 15.04
N THR A 106 18.56 -9.45 16.32
CA THR A 106 18.81 -8.30 17.19
C THR A 106 20.15 -8.51 17.86
N GLY A 107 21.22 -8.05 17.21
CA GLY A 107 22.57 -8.09 17.76
C GLY A 107 22.75 -6.99 18.81
N SER A 108 22.55 -7.31 20.09
CA SER A 108 23.11 -6.52 21.20
C SER A 108 23.27 -7.33 22.49
N TYR A 109 22.39 -8.30 22.79
CA TYR A 109 22.50 -9.10 24.02
C TYR A 109 21.98 -10.53 23.81
N GLY A 110 22.85 -11.42 23.30
CA GLY A 110 22.63 -12.87 23.29
C GLY A 110 21.57 -13.38 22.32
N SER A 111 22.00 -13.94 21.17
CA SER A 111 21.37 -14.96 20.31
C SER A 111 19.83 -15.08 20.20
N SER A 112 19.06 -14.03 20.46
CA SER A 112 17.60 -14.09 20.41
C SER A 112 17.12 -13.85 19.00
N ASP A 113 16.30 -14.75 18.48
CA ASP A 113 15.72 -14.59 17.16
C ASP A 113 14.45 -13.75 17.24
N LEU A 114 14.46 -12.62 16.54
CA LEU A 114 13.26 -11.81 16.35
C LEU A 114 12.58 -12.28 15.07
N TRP A 115 11.42 -12.89 15.23
CA TRP A 115 10.59 -13.41 14.15
C TRP A 115 9.47 -12.44 13.81
N HIS A 116 9.26 -12.21 12.52
CA HIS A 116 8.20 -11.40 11.95
C HIS A 116 7.19 -12.33 11.29
N LEU A 117 5.99 -12.37 11.85
CA LEU A 117 4.91 -13.23 11.39
C LEU A 117 3.92 -12.36 10.62
N SER A 118 3.58 -12.75 9.40
CA SER A 118 2.38 -12.23 8.74
C SER A 118 1.16 -12.66 9.55
N ILE A 119 0.20 -11.74 9.74
CA ILE A 119 -1.08 -12.04 10.41
C ILE A 119 -2.28 -11.62 9.55
N ALA A 120 -2.07 -10.79 8.53
CA ALA A 120 -3.10 -10.42 7.59
C ALA A 120 -2.51 -9.89 6.29
N GLU A 121 -3.25 -10.06 5.20
CA GLU A 121 -2.94 -9.49 3.90
C GLU A 121 -4.01 -8.47 3.51
N ARG A 122 -3.66 -7.51 2.65
CA ARG A 122 -4.66 -6.59 2.11
C ARG A 122 -5.42 -7.28 0.98
N ALA A 123 -6.74 -7.20 1.02
CA ALA A 123 -7.60 -7.61 -0.09
C ALA A 123 -8.32 -6.41 -0.67
N LEU A 124 -8.17 -6.22 -1.99
CA LEU A 124 -8.89 -5.19 -2.72
C LEU A 124 -10.30 -5.70 -2.93
N LEU A 125 -11.28 -4.94 -2.44
CA LEU A 125 -12.69 -5.30 -2.57
C LEU A 125 -13.22 -4.80 -3.92
N GLU A 126 -13.08 -3.50 -4.16
CA GLU A 126 -13.60 -2.86 -5.36
C GLU A 126 -12.89 -1.53 -5.66
N VAL A 127 -12.97 -1.11 -6.92
CA VAL A 127 -12.67 0.26 -7.37
C VAL A 127 -13.98 1.06 -7.30
N LEU A 128 -13.98 2.14 -6.53
CA LEU A 128 -15.15 2.97 -6.26
C LEU A 128 -15.37 4.03 -7.35
N SER A 129 -14.29 4.70 -7.75
CA SER A 129 -14.33 5.76 -8.77
C SER A 129 -12.97 5.88 -9.45
N ILE A 130 -12.97 6.39 -10.68
CA ILE A 130 -11.77 6.83 -11.40
C ILE A 130 -12.02 8.23 -11.95
N HIS A 131 -11.18 9.16 -11.55
CA HIS A 131 -11.18 10.55 -12.01
C HIS A 131 -9.95 10.80 -12.87
N HIS A 132 -10.14 11.03 -14.17
CA HIS A 132 -9.04 11.42 -15.05
C HIS A 132 -8.66 12.88 -14.80
N VAL A 133 -7.37 13.11 -14.59
CA VAL A 133 -6.76 14.42 -14.44
C VAL A 133 -6.13 14.78 -15.79
N ARG A 134 -6.03 16.07 -16.13
CA ARG A 134 -5.40 16.51 -17.40
C ARG A 134 -4.02 15.88 -17.59
N ASP A 135 -3.63 15.74 -18.86
CA ASP A 135 -2.26 15.45 -19.28
C ASP A 135 -1.70 14.12 -18.74
N ASP A 136 -2.46 13.02 -18.87
CA ASP A 136 -2.05 11.64 -18.54
C ASP A 136 -2.14 11.22 -17.05
N GLY A 137 -2.88 11.97 -16.23
CA GLY A 137 -3.16 11.61 -14.84
C GLY A 137 -4.48 10.86 -14.63
N ALA A 138 -4.53 9.98 -13.63
CA ALA A 138 -5.79 9.47 -13.09
C ALA A 138 -5.71 9.28 -11.58
N VAL A 139 -6.84 9.47 -10.91
CA VAL A 139 -7.02 9.24 -9.48
C VAL A 139 -8.08 8.17 -9.30
N CYS A 140 -7.79 7.15 -8.49
CA CYS A 140 -8.67 6.01 -8.27
C CYS A 140 -8.99 5.89 -6.79
N ASP A 141 -10.27 6.00 -6.43
CA ASP A 141 -10.73 5.66 -5.09
C ASP A 141 -11.11 4.18 -5.05
N PHE A 142 -10.74 3.49 -3.99
CA PHE A 142 -10.99 2.05 -3.85
C PHE A 142 -11.26 1.64 -2.41
N ALA A 143 -11.96 0.52 -2.24
CA ALA A 143 -12.22 -0.10 -0.95
C ALA A 143 -11.35 -1.35 -0.76
N TRP A 144 -10.80 -1.53 0.44
CA TRP A 144 -9.96 -2.67 0.79
C TRP A 144 -10.19 -3.08 2.24
N LYS A 145 -9.75 -4.29 2.61
CA LYS A 145 -9.74 -4.74 4.01
C LYS A 145 -8.52 -5.57 4.32
N TRP A 146 -8.24 -5.73 5.61
CA TRP A 146 -7.34 -6.79 6.07
C TRP A 146 -8.08 -8.13 6.04
N VAL A 147 -7.45 -9.14 5.41
CA VAL A 147 -7.88 -10.53 5.46
C VAL A 147 -6.93 -11.26 6.42
N PRO A 148 -7.38 -11.55 7.65
CA PRO A 148 -6.54 -12.19 8.63
C PRO A 148 -6.28 -13.65 8.28
N ASP A 149 -5.06 -14.12 8.55
CA ASP A 149 -4.72 -15.55 8.47
C ASP A 149 -5.17 -16.30 9.74
N LYS A 150 -4.70 -17.53 9.94
CA LYS A 150 -5.06 -18.31 11.15
C LYS A 150 -4.64 -17.60 12.44
N ILE A 151 -3.48 -16.94 12.45
CA ILE A 151 -2.95 -16.22 13.61
C ILE A 151 -3.71 -14.89 13.78
N GLY A 152 -3.90 -14.13 12.69
CA GLY A 152 -4.69 -12.89 12.70
C GLY A 152 -6.12 -13.07 13.20
N ARG A 153 -6.78 -14.17 12.82
CA ARG A 153 -8.12 -14.50 13.31
C ARG A 153 -8.11 -14.78 14.80
N ALA A 154 -7.12 -15.51 15.29
CA ALA A 154 -6.96 -15.77 16.71
C ALA A 154 -6.60 -14.50 17.52
N LEU A 155 -5.98 -13.51 16.87
CA LEU A 155 -5.75 -12.16 17.41
C LEU A 155 -6.99 -11.25 17.32
N GLN A 156 -8.11 -11.74 16.80
CA GLN A 156 -9.34 -10.95 16.58
C GLN A 156 -9.07 -9.68 15.76
N LEU A 157 -8.23 -9.79 14.74
CA LEU A 157 -7.90 -8.66 13.90
C LEU A 157 -9.15 -8.13 13.19
N SER A 158 -9.37 -6.81 13.27
CA SER A 158 -10.50 -6.16 12.63
C SER A 158 -10.49 -6.38 11.12
N GLU A 159 -11.63 -6.81 10.58
CA GLU A 159 -11.90 -6.92 9.15
C GLU A 159 -12.64 -5.69 8.61
N ALA A 160 -12.47 -4.53 9.26
CA ALA A 160 -13.06 -3.28 8.83
C ALA A 160 -12.71 -2.96 7.36
N VAL A 161 -13.69 -2.44 6.64
CA VAL A 161 -13.51 -1.95 5.29
C VAL A 161 -12.93 -0.54 5.36
N HIS A 162 -11.84 -0.34 4.64
CA HIS A 162 -11.13 0.92 4.50
C HIS A 162 -11.31 1.46 3.09
N LYS A 163 -11.33 2.78 2.95
CA LYS A 163 -11.26 3.47 1.66
C LYS A 163 -9.90 4.11 1.51
N ALA A 164 -9.40 4.19 0.29
CA ALA A 164 -8.14 4.83 -0.03
C ALA A 164 -8.12 5.34 -1.47
N THR A 165 -7.17 6.21 -1.75
CA THR A 165 -6.99 6.82 -3.06
C THR A 165 -5.61 6.48 -3.60
N ALA A 166 -5.52 6.13 -4.88
CA ALA A 166 -4.27 5.92 -5.61
C ALA A 166 -4.17 6.86 -6.81
N HIS A 167 -2.98 7.44 -6.99
CA HIS A 167 -2.67 8.28 -8.14
C HIS A 167 -1.91 7.46 -9.19
N PHE A 168 -2.31 7.62 -10.44
CA PHE A 168 -1.71 6.98 -11.60
C PHE A 168 -1.24 8.02 -12.61
N THR A 169 -0.16 7.70 -13.30
CA THR A 169 0.32 8.45 -14.45
C THR A 169 0.50 7.49 -15.62
N ARG A 170 0.23 7.97 -16.83
CA ARG A 170 0.50 7.20 -18.04
C ARG A 170 1.89 7.51 -18.56
N GLY A 171 2.63 6.46 -18.92
CA GLY A 171 3.86 6.58 -19.70
C GLY A 171 3.79 5.77 -20.99
N ALA A 172 4.91 5.71 -21.71
CA ALA A 172 5.01 4.95 -22.96
C ALA A 172 4.68 3.44 -22.82
N ARG A 173 4.78 2.89 -21.60
CA ARG A 173 4.48 1.47 -21.29
C ARG A 173 3.07 1.25 -20.72
N GLY A 174 2.22 2.27 -20.72
CA GLY A 174 0.88 2.22 -20.13
C GLY A 174 0.79 2.94 -18.79
N TRP A 175 -0.29 2.65 -18.06
CA TRP A 175 -0.54 3.22 -16.75
C TRP A 175 0.40 2.63 -15.69
N ARG A 176 0.88 3.48 -14.79
CA ARG A 176 1.67 3.07 -13.64
C ARG A 176 1.28 3.88 -12.40
N PRO A 177 1.43 3.32 -11.19
CA PRO A 177 1.28 4.09 -9.97
C PRO A 177 2.26 5.27 -9.99
N LEU A 178 1.82 6.43 -9.49
CA LEU A 178 2.72 7.53 -9.21
C LEU A 178 3.55 7.13 -7.97
N GLU A 179 4.81 6.74 -8.18
CA GLU A 179 5.77 6.51 -7.10
C GLU A 179 6.29 7.88 -6.64
N GLU A 180 5.93 8.33 -5.42
CA GLU A 180 6.55 9.52 -4.83
C GLU A 180 7.82 9.13 -4.04
N GLY A 181 8.75 10.10 -3.97
CA GLY A 181 10.11 10.02 -3.41
C GLY A 181 10.20 9.56 -1.94
N PRO A 182 11.00 10.20 -1.06
CA PRO A 182 11.42 9.61 0.22
C PRO A 182 10.29 9.19 1.19
N GLU A 183 9.04 9.55 0.92
CA GLU A 183 7.86 9.14 1.71
C GLU A 183 6.98 8.03 1.09
N GLY A 184 7.37 7.49 -0.07
CA GLY A 184 6.65 6.38 -0.72
C GLY A 184 5.31 6.79 -1.34
N LEU A 185 4.72 5.88 -2.11
CA LEU A 185 3.39 6.03 -2.74
C LEU A 185 2.41 6.87 -1.91
N ARG A 186 1.88 7.97 -2.46
CA ARG A 186 0.56 8.50 -2.07
C ARG A 186 -0.54 7.55 -2.53
N VAL A 187 -0.44 6.29 -2.13
CA VAL A 187 -1.65 5.63 -1.66
C VAL A 187 -1.81 6.20 -0.26
N CYS A 188 -2.50 7.33 -0.17
CA CYS A 188 -2.96 7.83 1.12
C CYS A 188 -3.97 6.79 1.59
N LEU A 189 -3.46 5.74 2.23
CA LEU A 189 -4.22 4.88 3.12
C LEU A 189 -4.52 5.74 4.35
N GLU A 190 -5.32 6.79 4.18
CA GLU A 190 -5.97 7.38 5.33
C GLU A 190 -6.87 6.28 5.85
N GLU A 191 -6.46 5.67 6.97
CA GLU A 191 -7.38 5.00 7.88
C GLU A 191 -8.30 6.10 8.44
N SER A 192 -9.18 6.63 7.59
CA SER A 192 -10.19 7.58 8.00
C SER A 192 -11.14 6.80 8.90
N LYS A 193 -10.92 6.97 10.21
CA LYS A 193 -11.83 6.52 11.26
C LYS A 193 -13.11 7.34 11.11
N TRP A 194 -13.99 6.91 10.22
CA TRP A 194 -15.37 7.31 10.27
C TRP A 194 -16.01 6.51 11.41
N SER A 195 -16.07 7.13 12.58
CA SER A 195 -16.94 6.70 13.68
C SER A 195 -18.37 6.63 13.15
N GLN A 196 -18.95 5.42 13.20
CA GLN A 196 -20.40 5.24 13.16
C GLN A 196 -21.04 5.86 14.41
#